data_AF-A0A2E3B0A2-F1
#
_entry.id   AF-A0A2E3B0A2-F1
#
_cell.length_a   1.000
_cell.length_b   1.000
_cell.length_c   1.000
_cell.angle_alpha   90.00
_cell.angle_beta   90.00
_cell.angle_gamma   90.00
#
_symmetry.space_group_name_H-M   'P 1'
#
loop_
_entity.id
_entity.type
_entity.pdbx_description
1 polymer ?
#
loop_
_entity_poly.entity_id
_entity_poly.type
_entity_poly.pdbx_seq_one_letter_code
_entity_poly.pdbx_strand_id
1 'polypeptide(L)'
;MESLENTIEITKESKRIGSNFLGILNDLKRRPEDAARELHVELEIINGIISGEIELPNEIVKNAVKIWPVNERDFYIISDDCMTGVKIMRSEESEKSSRIMERAGKPYYEYRDTVSSTLAPFRPEWIMELCYVEDNEANNSEIQWNHGHFMHQFTYFIGEVNFYYQKSDGVKKVAVMNTGDSMYITPFTPHTFATRKGAKENGLILALTFGNKILGDVKQELSAISSELGREFALDFSSNRQTVASLIKFHRHMCSIGIKELSKRTGIHEEKINEIESGQVEPAKQEINKIAEILNVNSRDLLPNDKIEDKVIISHHNENNSWDFPEDEKRYSFTELANSTTLPYSKSFEIDVCYDDKKDILDLRMGLHQYIYNVSEENISLNWLYGNKQYCEIIRPGDSVYIKPFVSHNFRGNGKLLVLRLGGKVVGDSQRELSVIGKENVKRAVDESMQWFDPKGHN
;
A
#
# COMPACT_ATOMS: atom_id res chain seq x y z
N MET A 1 -41.75 27.03 19.84
CA MET A 1 -40.71 27.85 20.51
C MET A 1 -40.30 27.05 21.73
N GLU A 2 -39.00 27.03 22.07
CA GLU A 2 -38.23 25.98 22.79
C GLU A 2 -37.80 24.83 21.86
N SER A 3 -36.72 24.95 21.07
CA SER A 3 -35.28 25.05 21.38
C SER A 3 -34.68 23.75 21.93
N LEU A 4 -34.33 22.85 21.00
CA LEU A 4 -33.26 21.87 21.17
C LEU A 4 -32.22 22.16 20.08
N GLU A 5 -31.48 23.24 20.30
CA GLU A 5 -30.18 23.48 19.65
C GLU A 5 -29.19 22.46 20.19
N ASN A 6 -29.03 21.35 19.46
CA ASN A 6 -27.78 20.62 19.22
C ASN A 6 -28.13 19.31 18.50
N THR A 7 -28.59 19.42 17.25
CA THR A 7 -28.60 18.27 16.33
C THR A 7 -27.39 18.47 15.43
N ILE A 8 -26.28 17.85 15.81
CA ILE A 8 -25.06 17.79 15.00
C ILE A 8 -25.49 17.27 13.61
N GLU A 9 -25.19 18.03 12.57
CA GLU A 9 -25.41 17.63 11.18
C GLU A 9 -24.78 16.24 11.00
N ILE A 10 -25.60 15.20 10.79
CA ILE A 10 -25.11 13.81 10.76
C ILE A 10 -24.15 13.67 9.57
N THR A 11 -22.85 13.75 9.83
CA THR A 11 -21.81 13.66 8.81
C THR A 11 -21.69 12.22 8.29
N LYS A 12 -21.12 12.06 7.10
CA LYS A 12 -20.76 10.74 6.55
C LYS A 12 -19.82 9.98 7.51
N GLU A 13 -19.05 10.69 8.33
CA GLU A 13 -18.11 10.11 9.29
C GLU A 13 -18.82 9.57 10.54
N SER A 14 -19.73 10.32 11.16
CA SER A 14 -20.50 9.86 12.32
C SER A 14 -21.31 8.59 12.01
N LYS A 15 -21.91 8.49 10.81
CA LYS A 15 -22.58 7.26 10.37
C LYS A 15 -21.64 6.07 10.23
N ARG A 16 -20.42 6.29 9.72
CA ARG A 16 -19.41 5.22 9.62
C ARG A 16 -18.92 4.77 11.00
N ILE A 17 -18.79 5.69 11.96
CA ILE A 17 -18.48 5.35 13.35
C ILE A 17 -19.62 4.50 13.93
N GLY A 18 -20.87 4.89 13.73
CA GLY A 18 -22.04 4.13 14.17
C GLY A 18 -22.11 2.73 13.55
N SER A 19 -21.90 2.61 12.24
CA SER A 19 -21.80 1.32 11.53
C SER A 19 -20.66 0.45 12.05
N ASN A 20 -19.49 1.03 12.30
CA ASN A 20 -18.33 0.32 12.86
C ASN A 20 -18.63 -0.20 14.27
N PHE A 21 -19.22 0.65 15.13
CA PHE A 21 -19.62 0.28 16.48
C PHE A 21 -20.67 -0.83 16.46
N LEU A 22 -21.68 -0.74 15.58
CA LEU A 22 -22.67 -1.80 15.37
C LEU A 22 -22.02 -3.11 14.93
N GLY A 23 -21.04 -3.07 14.02
CA GLY A 23 -20.26 -4.23 13.61
C GLY A 23 -19.60 -4.93 14.79
N ILE A 24 -18.92 -4.18 15.65
CA ILE A 24 -18.29 -4.71 16.88
C ILE A 24 -19.33 -5.40 17.78
N LEU A 25 -20.50 -4.78 17.99
CA LEU A 25 -21.57 -5.37 18.79
C LEU A 25 -22.10 -6.66 18.16
N ASN A 26 -22.29 -6.68 16.84
CA ASN A 26 -22.75 -7.85 16.10
C ASN A 26 -21.76 -9.03 16.21
N ASP A 27 -20.47 -8.75 16.15
CA ASP A 27 -19.41 -9.78 16.25
C ASP A 27 -19.36 -10.39 17.65
N LEU A 28 -19.49 -9.54 18.68
CA LEU A 28 -19.54 -9.95 20.08
C LEU A 28 -20.90 -10.52 20.52
N LYS A 29 -21.91 -10.54 19.63
CA LYS A 29 -23.29 -10.97 19.93
C LYS A 29 -23.91 -10.17 21.08
N ARG A 30 -23.76 -8.85 21.04
CA ARG A 30 -24.34 -7.91 22.00
C ARG A 30 -25.45 -7.11 21.34
N ARG A 31 -26.67 -7.19 21.90
CA ARG A 31 -27.75 -6.29 21.50
C ARG A 31 -27.52 -4.91 22.13
N PRO A 32 -28.15 -3.85 21.63
CA PRO A 32 -28.04 -2.52 22.24
C PRO A 32 -28.31 -2.52 23.75
N GLU A 33 -29.29 -3.28 24.22
CA GLU A 33 -29.61 -3.42 25.66
C GLU A 33 -28.54 -4.17 26.47
N ASP A 34 -27.83 -5.11 25.85
CA ASP A 34 -26.73 -5.82 26.51
C ASP A 34 -25.51 -4.90 26.64
N ALA A 35 -25.19 -4.15 25.57
CA ALA A 35 -24.12 -3.15 25.57
C ALA A 35 -24.37 -2.04 26.60
N ALA A 36 -25.59 -1.50 26.65
CA ALA A 36 -26.00 -0.47 27.61
C ALA A 36 -25.79 -0.94 29.06
N ARG A 37 -26.27 -2.15 29.39
CA ARG A 37 -26.13 -2.77 30.71
C ARG A 37 -24.66 -3.01 31.09
N GLU A 38 -23.87 -3.59 30.19
CA GLU A 38 -22.48 -3.97 30.44
C GLU A 38 -21.55 -2.74 30.55
N LEU A 39 -21.81 -1.70 29.76
CA LEU A 39 -21.01 -0.48 29.75
C LEU A 39 -21.49 0.58 30.76
N HIS A 40 -22.59 0.31 31.48
CA HIS A 40 -23.23 1.19 32.44
C HIS A 40 -23.63 2.55 31.84
N VAL A 41 -24.28 2.51 30.68
CA VAL A 41 -24.83 3.69 29.99
C VAL A 41 -26.27 3.45 29.59
N GLU A 42 -27.02 4.53 29.37
CA GLU A 42 -28.41 4.44 28.92
C GLU A 42 -28.52 3.83 27.51
N LEU A 43 -29.61 3.11 27.25
CA LEU A 43 -29.85 2.45 25.96
C LEU A 43 -29.93 3.47 24.81
N GLU A 44 -30.49 4.64 25.06
CA GLU A 44 -30.59 5.75 24.12
C GLU A 44 -29.21 6.24 23.68
N ILE A 45 -28.20 6.18 24.55
CA ILE A 45 -26.82 6.56 24.20
C ILE A 45 -26.25 5.56 23.21
N ILE A 46 -26.42 4.25 23.46
CA ILE A 46 -25.97 3.19 22.56
C ILE A 46 -26.65 3.33 21.19
N ASN A 47 -27.96 3.51 21.17
CA ASN A 47 -28.71 3.68 19.92
C ASN A 47 -28.31 4.96 19.17
N GLY A 48 -28.08 6.06 19.87
CA GLY A 48 -27.62 7.31 19.27
C GLY A 48 -26.22 7.20 18.66
N ILE A 49 -25.33 6.41 19.26
CA ILE A 49 -24.02 6.10 18.65
C ILE A 49 -24.20 5.29 17.38
N ILE A 50 -25.02 4.23 17.42
CA ILE A 50 -25.29 3.37 16.26
C ILE A 50 -25.91 4.16 15.11
N SER A 51 -26.84 5.09 15.38
CA SER A 51 -27.48 5.94 14.37
C SER A 51 -26.55 7.04 13.84
N GLY A 52 -25.45 7.34 14.55
CA GLY A 52 -24.54 8.44 14.26
C GLY A 52 -25.04 9.81 14.75
N GLU A 53 -26.06 9.84 15.61
CA GLU A 53 -26.60 11.05 16.24
C GLU A 53 -25.79 11.47 17.48
N ILE A 54 -25.09 10.53 18.12
CA ILE A 54 -24.20 10.75 19.27
C ILE A 54 -22.79 10.35 18.88
N GLU A 55 -21.83 11.25 19.09
CA GLU A 55 -20.40 10.93 18.93
C GLU A 55 -19.99 9.86 19.95
N LEU A 56 -19.19 8.88 19.53
CA LEU A 56 -18.70 7.81 20.40
C LEU A 56 -17.82 8.37 21.52
N PRO A 57 -18.28 8.37 22.80
CA PRO A 57 -17.51 8.93 23.90
C PRO A 57 -16.30 8.04 24.25
N ASN A 58 -15.15 8.67 24.51
CA ASN A 58 -13.92 7.95 24.90
C ASN A 58 -14.09 7.09 26.17
N GLU A 59 -14.95 7.49 27.11
CA GLU A 59 -15.22 6.67 28.31
C GLU A 59 -15.95 5.36 27.97
N ILE A 60 -16.82 5.35 26.94
CA ILE A 60 -17.44 4.13 26.43
C ILE A 60 -16.37 3.20 25.83
N VAL A 61 -15.43 3.74 25.04
CA VAL A 61 -14.31 2.99 24.48
C VAL A 61 -13.46 2.37 25.59
N LYS A 62 -13.06 3.15 26.59
CA LYS A 62 -12.27 2.67 27.73
C LYS A 62 -12.99 1.59 28.53
N ASN A 63 -14.31 1.72 28.72
CA ASN A 63 -15.10 0.72 29.43
C ASN A 63 -15.23 -0.57 28.61
N ALA A 64 -15.45 -0.45 27.29
CA ALA A 64 -15.53 -1.59 26.39
C ALA A 64 -14.23 -2.41 26.38
N VAL A 65 -13.07 -1.76 26.21
CA VAL A 65 -11.75 -2.44 26.18
C VAL A 65 -11.42 -3.15 27.50
N LYS A 66 -12.00 -2.74 28.63
CA LYS A 66 -11.82 -3.42 29.93
C LYS A 66 -12.56 -4.76 30.03
N ILE A 67 -13.70 -4.90 29.34
CA ILE A 67 -14.61 -6.04 29.54
C ILE A 67 -14.82 -6.89 28.29
N TRP A 68 -14.50 -6.35 27.11
CA TRP A 68 -14.62 -7.02 25.82
C TRP A 68 -13.23 -7.24 25.21
N PRO A 69 -13.03 -8.31 24.41
CA PRO A 69 -11.77 -8.61 23.76
C PRO A 69 -11.57 -7.75 22.50
N VAL A 70 -11.54 -6.43 22.68
CA VAL A 70 -11.40 -5.41 21.63
C VAL A 70 -10.31 -4.42 22.03
N ASN A 71 -9.74 -3.73 21.05
CA ASN A 71 -8.72 -2.70 21.26
C ASN A 71 -9.31 -1.31 21.05
N GLU A 72 -8.71 -0.28 21.67
CA GLU A 72 -9.15 1.11 21.47
C GLU A 72 -9.21 1.49 19.98
N ARG A 73 -8.22 1.04 19.20
CA ARG A 73 -8.13 1.31 17.76
C ARG A 73 -9.27 0.73 16.94
N ASP A 74 -9.97 -0.29 17.43
CA ASP A 74 -11.09 -0.91 16.71
C ASP A 74 -12.28 0.05 16.65
N PHE A 75 -12.35 1.03 17.57
CA PHE A 75 -13.39 2.05 17.63
C PHE A 75 -13.10 3.29 16.78
N TYR A 76 -11.85 3.50 16.36
CA TYR A 76 -11.43 4.69 15.61
C TYR A 76 -11.26 4.36 14.12
N ILE A 77 -12.18 4.88 13.30
CA ILE A 77 -12.15 4.68 11.85
C ILE A 77 -11.11 5.58 11.17
N ILE A 78 -10.72 5.22 9.95
CA ILE A 78 -9.93 6.10 9.08
C ILE A 78 -10.83 7.25 8.58
N SER A 79 -10.41 8.48 8.86
CA SER A 79 -11.07 9.69 8.35
C SER A 79 -10.84 9.84 6.84
N ASP A 80 -11.88 10.26 6.11
CA ASP A 80 -11.84 10.45 4.65
C ASP A 80 -11.41 11.88 4.31
N ASP A 81 -10.10 12.09 4.12
CA ASP A 81 -9.53 13.39 3.76
C ASP A 81 -9.54 13.67 2.24
N CYS A 82 -10.27 12.86 1.46
CA CYS A 82 -10.30 12.89 0.00
C CYS A 82 -11.76 12.79 -0.50
N MET A 83 -12.61 13.69 -0.01
CA MET A 83 -14.07 13.62 -0.15
C MET A 83 -14.59 13.70 -1.60
N THR A 84 -13.79 14.25 -2.52
CA THR A 84 -14.12 14.36 -3.95
C THR A 84 -13.49 13.25 -4.79
N GLY A 85 -12.82 12.27 -4.17
CA GLY A 85 -12.14 11.17 -4.86
C GLY A 85 -10.73 11.50 -5.35
N VAL A 86 -10.38 12.78 -5.40
CA VAL A 86 -9.05 13.31 -5.74
C VAL A 86 -8.62 14.32 -4.67
N LYS A 87 -7.37 14.23 -4.23
CA LYS A 87 -6.74 15.20 -3.34
C LYS A 87 -5.51 15.78 -4.07
N ILE A 88 -5.35 17.09 -4.05
CA ILE A 88 -4.24 17.79 -4.70
C ILE A 88 -3.45 18.52 -3.62
N MET A 89 -2.13 18.50 -3.72
CA MET A 89 -1.23 19.33 -2.95
C MET A 89 -0.42 20.19 -3.93
N ARG A 90 -0.48 21.51 -3.74
CA ARG A 90 0.20 22.47 -4.61
C ARG A 90 1.70 22.51 -4.32
N SER A 91 2.50 22.83 -5.33
CA SER A 91 3.95 23.00 -5.18
C SER A 91 4.32 23.98 -4.06
N GLU A 92 3.56 25.08 -3.91
CA GLU A 92 3.79 26.08 -2.86
C GLU A 92 3.45 25.55 -1.45
N GLU A 93 2.60 24.52 -1.34
CA GLU A 93 2.36 23.81 -0.08
C GLU A 93 3.52 22.86 0.25
N SER A 94 4.06 22.17 -0.76
CA SER A 94 5.27 21.35 -0.63
C SER A 94 6.45 22.19 -0.17
N GLU A 95 6.66 23.38 -0.73
CA GLU A 95 7.70 24.32 -0.31
C GLU A 95 7.60 24.70 1.17
N LYS A 96 6.38 24.93 1.69
CA LYS A 96 6.17 25.28 3.11
C LYS A 96 6.53 24.15 4.08
N SER A 97 6.57 22.90 3.60
CA SER A 97 6.99 21.74 4.39
C SER A 97 8.51 21.49 4.36
N SER A 98 9.26 22.36 3.67
CA SER A 98 10.70 22.22 3.51
C SER A 98 11.44 22.11 4.83
N ARG A 99 12.34 21.13 4.88
CA ARG A 99 13.24 20.91 6.01
C ARG A 99 14.59 20.41 5.52
N ILE A 100 15.64 21.14 5.87
CA ILE A 100 17.01 20.74 5.59
C ILE A 100 17.50 19.84 6.73
N MET A 101 17.96 18.64 6.38
CA MET A 101 18.59 17.72 7.32
C MET A 101 20.08 17.66 7.09
N GLU A 102 20.84 17.92 8.16
CA GLU A 102 22.28 17.78 8.14
C GLU A 102 22.71 16.34 8.42
N ARG A 103 23.83 15.93 7.82
CA ARG A 103 24.56 14.71 8.17
C ARG A 103 26.04 15.04 8.26
N ALA A 104 26.69 14.56 9.32
CA ALA A 104 28.09 14.90 9.64
C ALA A 104 28.34 16.43 9.68
N GLY A 105 27.37 17.21 10.18
CA GLY A 105 27.48 18.67 10.35
C GLY A 105 27.40 19.50 9.06
N LYS A 106 26.93 18.91 7.95
CA LYS A 106 26.69 19.61 6.68
C LYS A 106 25.26 19.36 6.18
N PRO A 107 24.58 20.36 5.57
CA PRO A 107 23.34 20.14 4.84
C PRO A 107 23.49 19.01 3.83
N TYR A 108 22.62 18.00 3.92
CA TYR A 108 22.72 16.80 3.08
C TYR A 108 21.49 16.63 2.19
N TYR A 109 20.30 16.85 2.76
CA TYR A 109 19.03 16.80 2.02
C TYR A 109 18.15 17.98 2.38
N GLU A 110 17.40 18.47 1.39
CA GLU A 110 16.16 19.20 1.63
C GLU A 110 14.98 18.25 1.35
N TYR A 111 14.15 18.01 2.36
CA TYR A 111 12.92 17.24 2.21
C TYR A 111 11.72 18.17 2.07
N ARG A 112 10.80 17.82 1.17
CA ARG A 112 9.47 18.42 1.07
C ARG A 112 8.43 17.32 0.96
N ASP A 113 7.34 17.48 1.71
CA ASP A 113 6.18 16.62 1.62
C ASP A 113 5.51 16.84 0.26
N THR A 114 4.99 15.76 -0.32
CA THR A 114 4.05 15.84 -1.45
C THR A 114 2.73 15.20 -1.02
N VAL A 115 1.72 15.20 -1.91
CA VAL A 115 0.36 14.78 -1.57
C VAL A 115 0.33 13.45 -0.82
N SER A 116 -0.35 13.46 0.32
CA SER A 116 -0.61 12.28 1.12
C SER A 116 -2.07 12.28 1.55
N SER A 117 -2.66 11.08 1.63
CA SER A 117 -4.02 10.87 2.12
C SER A 117 -4.02 9.88 3.26
N THR A 118 -4.85 10.11 4.27
CA THR A 118 -5.11 9.17 5.37
C THR A 118 -5.61 7.80 4.87
N LEU A 119 -6.16 7.77 3.66
CA LEU A 119 -6.72 6.57 3.03
C LEU A 119 -5.69 5.72 2.29
N ALA A 120 -4.47 6.22 2.08
CA ALA A 120 -3.48 5.59 1.22
C ALA A 120 -2.15 5.36 1.94
N PRO A 121 -1.40 4.31 1.56
CA PRO A 121 -0.16 3.95 2.25
C PRO A 121 1.07 4.73 1.76
N PHE A 122 0.89 5.79 0.96
CA PHE A 122 2.00 6.61 0.45
C PHE A 122 2.63 7.46 1.55
N ARG A 123 3.96 7.60 1.52
CA ARG A 123 4.75 8.62 2.21
C ARG A 123 5.77 9.18 1.19
N PRO A 124 5.29 9.96 0.20
CA PRO A 124 6.08 10.39 -0.92
C PRO A 124 6.81 11.70 -0.62
N GLU A 125 8.12 11.67 -0.75
CA GLU A 125 8.99 12.80 -0.43
C GLU A 125 9.67 13.32 -1.69
N TRP A 126 9.66 14.63 -1.86
CA TRP A 126 10.58 15.34 -2.75
C TRP A 126 11.86 15.57 -1.96
N ILE A 127 13.01 15.13 -2.49
CA ILE A 127 14.28 15.18 -1.76
C ILE A 127 15.37 15.70 -2.68
N MET A 128 15.93 16.86 -2.36
CA MET A 128 17.05 17.44 -3.12
C MET A 128 18.39 17.07 -2.48
N GLU A 129 19.33 16.61 -3.31
CA GLU A 129 20.67 16.17 -2.92
C GLU A 129 21.63 17.37 -2.77
N LEU A 130 21.82 17.83 -1.54
CA LEU A 130 22.70 18.98 -1.24
C LEU A 130 24.18 18.60 -1.14
N CYS A 131 24.48 17.30 -0.98
CA CYS A 131 25.84 16.78 -0.95
C CYS A 131 26.38 16.55 -2.37
N TYR A 132 27.52 17.15 -2.70
CA TYR A 132 28.24 16.92 -3.94
C TYR A 132 29.38 15.92 -3.75
N VAL A 133 29.52 14.97 -4.67
CA VAL A 133 30.61 13.98 -4.69
C VAL A 133 31.55 14.18 -5.86
N GLU A 134 32.85 13.97 -5.60
CA GLU A 134 33.94 14.13 -6.57
C GLU A 134 34.07 12.95 -7.55
N ASP A 135 33.56 11.77 -7.16
CA ASP A 135 33.67 10.53 -7.91
C ASP A 135 32.41 9.67 -7.76
N ASN A 136 32.36 8.57 -8.52
CA ASN A 136 31.29 7.58 -8.49
C ASN A 136 31.75 6.32 -7.74
N GLU A 137 32.47 6.46 -6.63
CA GLU A 137 32.95 5.33 -5.83
C GLU A 137 31.97 5.00 -4.68
N ALA A 138 31.60 3.73 -4.55
CA ALA A 138 30.63 3.30 -3.52
C ALA A 138 31.11 3.51 -2.07
N ASN A 139 32.42 3.73 -1.88
CA ASN A 139 33.07 3.98 -0.59
C ASN A 139 33.49 5.44 -0.39
N ASN A 140 32.99 6.38 -1.21
CA ASN A 140 33.27 7.80 -1.06
C ASN A 140 33.00 8.27 0.39
N SER A 141 33.91 9.02 1.00
CA SER A 141 33.82 9.40 2.41
C SER A 141 32.82 10.52 2.70
N GLU A 142 32.41 11.29 1.67
CA GLU A 142 31.44 12.39 1.84
C GLU A 142 30.01 11.88 1.97
N ILE A 143 29.69 10.71 1.43
CA ILE A 143 28.31 10.16 1.46
C ILE A 143 27.95 9.68 2.87
N GLN A 144 26.72 9.99 3.28
CA GLN A 144 26.22 9.66 4.61
C GLN A 144 25.06 8.68 4.50
N TRP A 145 25.27 7.44 4.94
CA TRP A 145 24.31 6.34 4.82
C TRP A 145 23.16 6.47 5.81
N ASN A 146 21.95 6.05 5.43
CA ASN A 146 20.90 5.74 6.41
C ASN A 146 21.06 4.30 6.94
N HIS A 147 20.20 3.88 7.87
CA HIS A 147 20.16 2.50 8.37
C HIS A 147 19.16 1.61 7.60
N GLY A 148 18.72 2.05 6.42
CA GLY A 148 17.47 1.59 5.82
C GLY A 148 16.24 2.03 6.63
N HIS A 149 15.06 1.74 6.10
CA HIS A 149 13.80 2.04 6.78
C HIS A 149 12.70 1.05 6.39
N PHE A 150 11.64 1.02 7.20
CA PHE A 150 10.54 0.07 7.06
C PHE A 150 9.74 0.20 5.75
N MET A 151 9.61 1.42 5.23
CA MET A 151 8.82 1.65 4.02
C MET A 151 9.51 1.05 2.81
N HIS A 152 8.73 0.45 1.91
CA HIS A 152 9.20 0.19 0.55
C HIS A 152 9.50 1.52 -0.12
N GLN A 153 10.42 1.54 -1.08
CA GLN A 153 10.72 2.77 -1.81
C GLN A 153 10.86 2.51 -3.29
N PHE A 154 10.00 3.18 -4.05
CA PHE A 154 10.25 3.48 -5.45
C PHE A 154 10.88 4.87 -5.53
N THR A 155 11.76 5.12 -6.48
CA THR A 155 12.39 6.43 -6.65
C THR A 155 12.56 6.75 -8.13
N TYR A 156 12.21 7.98 -8.50
CA TYR A 156 12.45 8.56 -9.80
C TYR A 156 13.51 9.65 -9.68
N PHE A 157 14.47 9.66 -10.61
CA PHE A 157 15.62 10.55 -10.59
C PHE A 157 15.44 11.73 -11.55
N ILE A 158 15.84 12.93 -11.11
CA ILE A 158 15.87 14.18 -11.88
C ILE A 158 17.26 14.79 -11.69
N GLY A 159 17.97 15.00 -12.80
CA GLY A 159 19.34 15.51 -12.80
C GLY A 159 20.39 14.43 -12.54
N GLU A 160 21.58 14.88 -12.11
CA GLU A 160 22.79 14.05 -12.04
C GLU A 160 23.01 13.43 -10.65
N VAL A 161 22.22 12.40 -10.34
CA VAL A 161 22.18 11.78 -9.01
C VAL A 161 23.00 10.48 -8.99
N ASN A 162 23.80 10.28 -7.94
CA ASN A 162 24.32 8.96 -7.58
C ASN A 162 23.43 8.31 -6.53
N PHE A 163 22.98 7.08 -6.79
CA PHE A 163 22.24 6.24 -5.86
C PHE A 163 23.15 5.18 -5.25
N TYR A 164 23.40 5.27 -3.95
CA TYR A 164 24.21 4.33 -3.20
C TYR A 164 23.33 3.36 -2.42
N TYR A 165 23.67 2.07 -2.45
CA TYR A 165 22.94 1.04 -1.71
C TYR A 165 23.87 -0.07 -1.22
N GLN A 166 23.48 -0.73 -0.14
CA GLN A 166 24.24 -1.83 0.45
C GLN A 166 23.54 -3.16 0.17
N LYS A 167 24.28 -4.10 -0.44
CA LYS A 167 23.79 -5.47 -0.67
C LYS A 167 23.67 -6.24 0.65
N SER A 168 22.98 -7.37 0.61
CA SER A 168 22.76 -8.22 1.78
C SER A 168 24.04 -8.80 2.39
N ASP A 169 25.12 -8.91 1.63
CA ASP A 169 26.45 -9.32 2.08
C ASP A 169 27.29 -8.17 2.68
N GLY A 170 26.74 -6.96 2.73
CA GLY A 170 27.41 -5.76 3.21
C GLY A 170 28.19 -4.98 2.15
N VAL A 171 28.25 -5.47 0.91
CA VAL A 171 28.96 -4.78 -0.17
C VAL A 171 28.21 -3.53 -0.58
N LYS A 172 28.89 -2.37 -0.51
CA LYS A 172 28.38 -1.09 -1.00
C LYS A 172 28.44 -1.04 -2.53
N LYS A 173 27.40 -0.47 -3.12
CA LYS A 173 27.25 -0.23 -4.55
C LYS A 173 26.80 1.20 -4.80
N VAL A 174 27.04 1.66 -6.02
CA VAL A 174 26.59 2.95 -6.53
C VAL A 174 26.04 2.74 -7.94
N ALA A 175 24.91 3.37 -8.22
CA ALA A 175 24.32 3.48 -9.53
C ALA A 175 24.34 4.95 -9.96
N VAL A 176 24.87 5.22 -11.13
CA VAL A 176 24.95 6.56 -11.71
C VAL A 176 23.64 6.81 -12.45
N MET A 177 22.78 7.65 -11.88
CA MET A 177 21.42 7.90 -12.37
C MET A 177 21.31 9.24 -13.08
N ASN A 178 20.40 9.34 -14.03
CA ASN A 178 20.03 10.57 -14.73
C ASN A 178 18.52 10.78 -14.73
N THR A 179 18.07 11.94 -15.23
CA THR A 179 16.64 12.24 -15.39
C THR A 179 15.91 11.11 -16.14
N GLY A 180 14.83 10.62 -15.56
CA GLY A 180 14.02 9.54 -16.13
C GLY A 180 14.36 8.15 -15.58
N ASP A 181 15.56 7.96 -15.03
CA ASP A 181 15.92 6.70 -14.41
C ASP A 181 15.06 6.47 -13.16
N SER A 182 14.96 5.20 -12.76
CA SER A 182 14.20 4.84 -11.57
C SER A 182 14.77 3.63 -10.85
N MET A 183 14.36 3.45 -9.61
CA MET A 183 14.70 2.26 -8.83
C MET A 183 13.56 1.81 -7.92
N TYR A 184 13.65 0.56 -7.50
CA TYR A 184 12.96 0.03 -6.33
C TYR A 184 13.98 -0.54 -5.34
N ILE A 185 13.80 -0.27 -4.05
CA ILE A 185 14.61 -0.81 -2.96
C ILE A 185 13.73 -1.42 -1.86
N THR A 186 14.09 -2.64 -1.45
CA THR A 186 13.39 -3.42 -0.42
C THR A 186 13.59 -2.79 0.97
N PRO A 187 12.56 -2.82 1.86
CA PRO A 187 12.65 -2.34 3.23
C PRO A 187 13.94 -2.74 3.96
N PHE A 188 14.43 -1.82 4.78
CA PHE A 188 15.64 -1.95 5.61
C PHE A 188 16.96 -2.10 4.86
N THR A 189 16.98 -2.00 3.53
CA THR A 189 18.24 -1.94 2.78
C THR A 189 18.87 -0.55 2.92
N PRO A 190 20.08 -0.41 3.51
CA PRO A 190 20.74 0.88 3.66
C PRO A 190 21.05 1.53 2.32
N HIS A 191 20.81 2.84 2.23
CA HIS A 191 21.05 3.61 1.03
C HIS A 191 21.28 5.11 1.29
N THR A 192 21.79 5.82 0.29
CA THR A 192 21.91 7.28 0.27
C THR A 192 22.05 7.80 -1.16
N PHE A 193 21.97 9.10 -1.34
CA PHE A 193 22.02 9.81 -2.60
C PHE A 193 23.00 10.98 -2.50
N ALA A 194 23.54 11.41 -3.63
CA ALA A 194 24.36 12.61 -3.74
C ALA A 194 24.33 13.16 -5.16
N THR A 195 24.59 14.45 -5.31
CA THR A 195 24.75 15.11 -6.60
C THR A 195 26.18 14.89 -7.10
N ARG A 196 26.34 14.59 -8.39
CA ARG A 196 27.69 14.48 -8.98
C ARG A 196 28.33 15.86 -9.15
N LYS A 197 29.65 15.92 -8.95
CA LYS A 197 30.43 17.12 -9.29
C LYS A 197 30.27 17.50 -10.76
N GLY A 198 30.10 18.80 -11.00
CA GLY A 198 29.94 19.36 -12.34
C GLY A 198 28.48 19.42 -12.81
N ALA A 199 27.54 18.85 -12.05
CA ALA A 199 26.11 19.05 -12.29
C ALA A 199 25.76 20.55 -12.25
N LYS A 200 24.89 20.98 -13.18
CA LYS A 200 24.49 22.39 -13.29
C LYS A 200 23.63 22.85 -12.10
N GLU A 201 22.92 21.92 -11.49
CA GLU A 201 22.02 22.11 -10.37
C GLU A 201 22.13 20.92 -9.43
N ASN A 202 21.51 21.02 -8.25
CA ASN A 202 21.40 19.87 -7.35
C ASN A 202 20.60 18.77 -8.04
N GLY A 203 21.03 17.53 -7.83
CA GLY A 203 20.19 16.37 -8.09
C GLY A 203 18.92 16.41 -7.24
N LEU A 204 17.87 15.81 -7.79
CA LEU A 204 16.58 15.69 -7.15
C LEU A 204 16.07 14.26 -7.32
N ILE A 205 15.47 13.73 -6.26
CA ILE A 205 14.67 12.51 -6.34
C ILE A 205 13.23 12.74 -5.87
N LEU A 206 12.32 12.01 -6.50
CA LEU A 206 10.98 11.77 -5.98
C LEU A 206 10.98 10.40 -5.30
N ALA A 207 11.25 10.39 -4.00
CA ALA A 207 11.31 9.20 -3.16
C ALA A 207 9.90 8.80 -2.71
N LEU A 208 9.21 8.04 -3.56
CA LEU A 208 7.84 7.60 -3.33
C LEU A 208 7.83 6.37 -2.44
N THR A 209 7.98 6.58 -1.13
CA THR A 209 7.94 5.49 -0.16
C THR A 209 6.51 5.07 0.15
N PHE A 210 6.30 3.79 0.50
CA PHE A 210 4.97 3.28 0.81
C PHE A 210 4.97 2.05 1.72
N GLY A 211 3.87 1.92 2.45
CA GLY A 211 3.54 0.70 3.19
C GLY A 211 2.88 -0.34 2.29
N ASN A 212 3.03 -1.60 2.63
CA ASN A 212 2.30 -2.70 2.00
C ASN A 212 1.66 -3.59 3.09
N LYS A 213 1.56 -4.90 2.87
CA LYS A 213 0.77 -5.83 3.70
C LYS A 213 1.17 -5.88 5.17
N ILE A 214 2.42 -5.57 5.52
CA ILE A 214 2.88 -5.59 6.92
C ILE A 214 2.42 -4.35 7.70
N LEU A 215 2.10 -3.22 7.05
CA LEU A 215 1.75 -1.97 7.77
C LEU A 215 0.37 -2.08 8.48
N GLY A 216 0.24 -1.46 9.66
CA GLY A 216 -1.02 -1.38 10.41
C GLY A 216 -1.28 -2.64 11.23
N ASP A 217 -2.46 -3.25 11.09
CA ASP A 217 -2.94 -4.35 11.95
C ASP A 217 -2.00 -5.55 11.95
N VAL A 218 -1.47 -5.93 10.79
CA VAL A 218 -0.51 -7.04 10.67
C VAL A 218 0.75 -6.78 11.51
N LYS A 219 1.28 -5.55 11.50
CA LYS A 219 2.41 -5.16 12.36
C LYS A 219 2.02 -5.20 13.84
N GLN A 220 0.81 -4.76 14.20
CA GLN A 220 0.34 -4.79 15.59
C GLN A 220 0.21 -6.23 16.11
N GLU A 221 -0.36 -7.12 15.30
CA GLU A 221 -0.48 -8.55 15.62
C GLU A 221 0.90 -9.19 15.82
N LEU A 222 1.83 -9.01 14.88
CA LEU A 222 3.20 -9.50 15.02
C LEU A 222 3.91 -8.90 16.24
N SER A 223 3.67 -7.63 16.55
CA SER A 223 4.25 -6.95 17.72
C SER A 223 3.71 -7.51 19.04
N ALA A 224 2.45 -7.95 19.08
CA ALA A 224 1.82 -8.48 20.29
C ALA A 224 2.26 -9.92 20.60
N ILE A 225 2.58 -10.73 19.58
CA ILE A 225 3.02 -12.12 19.77
C ILE A 225 4.46 -12.18 20.33
N SER A 226 5.38 -11.36 19.79
CA SER A 226 6.81 -11.19 20.10
C SER A 226 7.67 -11.34 18.84
N SER A 227 8.86 -10.73 18.85
CA SER A 227 9.82 -10.85 17.75
C SER A 227 10.38 -12.27 17.59
N GLU A 228 10.48 -13.05 18.67
CA GLU A 228 11.00 -14.41 18.63
C GLU A 228 10.05 -15.34 17.87
N LEU A 229 8.77 -15.38 18.27
CA LEU A 229 7.76 -16.17 17.58
C LEU A 229 7.42 -15.59 16.20
N GLY A 230 7.39 -14.26 16.07
CA GLY A 230 7.16 -13.58 14.79
C GLY A 230 8.18 -13.95 13.71
N ARG A 231 9.40 -14.33 14.10
CA ARG A 231 10.44 -14.79 13.17
C ARG A 231 10.05 -16.07 12.43
N GLU A 232 9.26 -16.95 13.04
CA GLU A 232 8.83 -18.21 12.41
C GLU A 232 7.90 -18.00 11.20
N PHE A 233 7.30 -16.82 11.06
CA PHE A 233 6.53 -16.45 9.86
C PHE A 233 7.42 -16.02 8.67
N ALA A 234 8.71 -15.75 8.91
CA ALA A 234 9.66 -15.39 7.85
C ALA A 234 10.21 -16.64 7.16
N LEU A 235 9.44 -17.16 6.20
CA LEU A 235 9.80 -18.33 5.41
C LEU A 235 11.04 -18.11 4.53
N ASP A 236 11.75 -19.19 4.19
CA ASP A 236 12.94 -19.11 3.34
C ASP A 236 12.56 -19.00 1.86
N PHE A 237 12.57 -17.76 1.35
CA PHE A 237 12.32 -17.45 -0.06
C PHE A 237 13.61 -17.13 -0.84
N SER A 238 14.75 -17.72 -0.45
CA SER A 238 16.04 -17.52 -1.12
C SER A 238 16.12 -18.12 -2.53
N SER A 239 15.28 -19.11 -2.84
CA SER A 239 15.15 -19.74 -4.16
C SER A 239 13.74 -20.31 -4.34
N ASN A 240 13.28 -20.49 -5.59
CA ASN A 240 11.96 -21.09 -5.86
C ASN A 240 11.78 -22.44 -5.15
N ARG A 241 12.83 -23.27 -5.14
CA ARG A 241 12.81 -24.58 -4.48
C ARG A 241 12.66 -24.46 -2.97
N GLN A 242 13.38 -23.52 -2.33
CA GLN A 242 13.26 -23.27 -0.89
C GLN A 242 11.91 -22.66 -0.52
N THR A 243 11.34 -21.80 -1.39
CA THR A 243 9.99 -21.26 -1.19
C THR A 243 8.95 -22.38 -1.19
N VAL A 244 8.95 -23.25 -2.22
CA VAL A 244 8.03 -24.39 -2.30
C VAL A 244 8.18 -25.31 -1.09
N ALA A 245 9.42 -25.63 -0.71
CA ALA A 245 9.73 -26.45 0.47
C ALA A 245 9.14 -25.84 1.74
N SER A 246 9.38 -24.54 1.96
CA SER A 246 8.90 -23.80 3.13
C SER A 246 7.38 -23.74 3.19
N LEU A 247 6.72 -23.46 2.06
CA LEU A 247 5.25 -23.39 1.98
C LEU A 247 4.60 -24.76 2.24
N ILE A 248 5.10 -25.83 1.60
CA ILE A 248 4.58 -27.19 1.83
C ILE A 248 4.74 -27.58 3.30
N LYS A 249 5.93 -27.38 3.87
CA LYS A 249 6.20 -27.71 5.27
C LYS A 249 5.33 -26.90 6.23
N PHE A 250 5.16 -25.61 5.97
CA PHE A 250 4.32 -24.71 6.76
C PHE A 250 2.85 -25.19 6.76
N HIS A 251 2.27 -25.43 5.58
CA HIS A 251 0.90 -25.94 5.46
C HIS A 251 0.73 -27.34 6.06
N ARG A 252 1.71 -28.24 5.87
CA ARG A 252 1.67 -29.57 6.48
C ARG A 252 1.63 -29.50 8.00
N HIS A 253 2.45 -28.61 8.59
CA HIS A 253 2.48 -28.40 10.03
C HIS A 253 1.15 -27.83 10.55
N MET A 254 0.52 -26.90 9.83
CA MET A 254 -0.82 -26.39 10.18
C MET A 254 -1.87 -27.51 10.26
N CYS A 255 -1.78 -28.51 9.39
CA CYS A 255 -2.67 -29.67 9.41
C CYS A 255 -2.29 -30.75 10.45
N SER A 256 -1.17 -30.61 11.18
CA SER A 256 -0.60 -31.66 12.03
C SER A 256 -0.39 -33.00 11.31
N ILE A 257 -0.05 -32.95 10.01
CA ILE A 257 0.16 -34.16 9.20
C ILE A 257 1.65 -34.53 9.23
N GLY A 258 1.97 -35.77 9.61
CA GLY A 258 3.34 -36.30 9.52
C GLY A 258 3.71 -36.72 8.10
N ILE A 259 5.02 -36.85 7.81
CA ILE A 259 5.53 -37.30 6.50
C ILE A 259 4.92 -38.65 6.07
N LYS A 260 4.79 -39.60 7.00
CA LYS A 260 4.17 -40.92 6.75
C LYS A 260 2.72 -40.80 6.28
N GLU A 261 1.95 -39.92 6.92
CA GLU A 261 0.55 -39.72 6.59
C GLU A 261 0.39 -38.98 5.26
N LEU A 262 1.24 -37.98 4.99
CA LEU A 262 1.27 -37.29 3.71
C LEU A 262 1.65 -38.26 2.58
N SER A 263 2.65 -39.12 2.79
CA SER A 263 3.07 -40.17 1.85
C SER A 263 1.92 -41.12 1.54
N LYS A 264 1.25 -41.64 2.57
CA LYS A 264 0.12 -42.55 2.43
C LYS A 264 -1.02 -41.95 1.59
N ARG A 265 -1.36 -40.67 1.82
CA ARG A 265 -2.50 -40.02 1.15
C ARG A 265 -2.19 -39.56 -0.28
N THR A 266 -0.96 -39.12 -0.53
CA THR A 266 -0.54 -38.61 -1.86
C THR A 266 -0.01 -39.73 -2.78
N GLY A 267 0.46 -40.83 -2.20
CA GLY A 267 1.22 -41.86 -2.90
C GLY A 267 2.66 -41.44 -3.25
N ILE A 268 3.15 -40.31 -2.71
CA ILE A 268 4.55 -39.87 -2.88
C ILE A 268 5.39 -40.53 -1.79
N HIS A 269 6.51 -41.15 -2.15
CA HIS A 269 7.39 -41.80 -1.17
C HIS A 269 7.90 -40.82 -0.09
N GLU A 270 7.97 -41.29 1.16
CA GLU A 270 8.44 -40.50 2.32
C GLU A 270 9.79 -39.83 2.08
N GLU A 271 10.74 -40.53 1.44
CA GLU A 271 12.06 -40.00 1.07
C GLU A 271 11.94 -38.77 0.17
N LYS A 272 11.14 -38.85 -0.89
CA LYS A 272 10.90 -37.73 -1.79
C LYS A 272 10.22 -36.54 -1.10
N ILE A 273 9.30 -36.79 -0.16
CA ILE A 273 8.69 -35.71 0.64
C ILE A 273 9.74 -35.00 1.50
N ASN A 274 10.66 -35.75 2.14
CA ASN A 274 11.76 -35.15 2.89
C ASN A 274 12.71 -34.35 2.00
N GLU A 275 13.00 -34.84 0.79
CA GLU A 275 13.79 -34.10 -0.21
C GLU A 275 13.09 -32.81 -0.68
N ILE A 276 11.76 -32.84 -0.84
CA ILE A 276 10.97 -31.65 -1.16
C ILE A 276 11.03 -30.64 0.00
N GLU A 277 10.75 -31.05 1.23
CA GLU A 277 10.70 -30.14 2.40
C GLU A 277 12.07 -29.64 2.87
N SER A 278 13.16 -30.26 2.40
CA SER A 278 14.53 -29.75 2.60
C SER A 278 15.00 -28.86 1.45
N GLY A 279 14.19 -28.69 0.41
CA GLY A 279 14.57 -27.94 -0.79
C GLY A 279 15.68 -28.62 -1.60
N GLN A 280 15.76 -29.96 -1.57
CA GLN A 280 16.69 -30.73 -2.41
C GLN A 280 16.09 -31.04 -3.78
N VAL A 281 14.77 -31.26 -3.87
CA VAL A 281 14.06 -31.55 -5.11
C VAL A 281 12.84 -30.65 -5.25
N GLU A 282 12.54 -30.23 -6.47
CA GLU A 282 11.31 -29.51 -6.77
C GLU A 282 10.20 -30.50 -7.17
N PRO A 283 9.01 -30.43 -6.54
CA PRO A 283 7.91 -31.33 -6.88
C PRO A 283 7.35 -31.03 -8.26
N ALA A 284 6.93 -32.06 -9.00
CA ALA A 284 6.20 -31.86 -10.25
C ALA A 284 4.83 -31.21 -9.99
N LYS A 285 4.26 -30.52 -10.98
CA LYS A 285 2.93 -29.89 -10.86
C LYS A 285 1.83 -30.86 -10.38
N GLN A 286 1.86 -32.11 -10.82
CA GLN A 286 0.91 -33.13 -10.37
C GLN A 286 1.09 -33.47 -8.88
N GLU A 287 2.33 -33.44 -8.37
CA GLU A 287 2.63 -33.66 -6.96
C GLU A 287 2.18 -32.49 -6.11
N ILE A 288 2.42 -31.24 -6.57
CA ILE A 288 1.88 -30.03 -5.92
C ILE A 288 0.36 -30.12 -5.80
N ASN A 289 -0.34 -30.50 -6.86
CA ASN A 289 -1.80 -30.62 -6.82
C ASN A 289 -2.27 -31.68 -5.82
N LYS A 290 -1.62 -32.85 -5.78
CA LYS A 290 -1.93 -33.90 -4.79
C LYS A 290 -1.67 -33.44 -3.36
N ILE A 291 -0.54 -32.77 -3.12
CA ILE A 291 -0.20 -32.23 -1.80
C ILE A 291 -1.23 -31.17 -1.39
N ALA A 292 -1.57 -30.24 -2.28
CA ALA A 292 -2.56 -29.20 -2.03
C ALA A 292 -3.93 -29.79 -1.65
N GLU A 293 -4.40 -30.81 -2.37
CA GLU A 293 -5.64 -31.52 -2.08
C GLU A 293 -5.62 -32.15 -0.67
N ILE A 294 -4.54 -32.84 -0.29
CA ILE A 294 -4.42 -33.47 1.03
C ILE A 294 -4.30 -32.45 2.17
N LEU A 295 -3.65 -31.32 1.92
CA LEU A 295 -3.52 -30.22 2.87
C LEU A 295 -4.74 -29.28 2.87
N ASN A 296 -5.75 -29.56 2.03
CA ASN A 296 -6.97 -28.76 1.87
C ASN A 296 -6.69 -27.27 1.58
N VAL A 297 -5.76 -27.02 0.65
CA VAL A 297 -5.41 -25.69 0.14
C VAL A 297 -5.43 -25.66 -1.39
N ASN A 298 -5.37 -24.48 -2.00
CA ASN A 298 -5.21 -24.38 -3.44
C ASN A 298 -3.74 -24.61 -3.81
N SER A 299 -3.49 -25.09 -5.02
CA SER A 299 -2.10 -25.19 -5.52
C SER A 299 -1.39 -23.82 -5.52
N ARG A 300 -2.13 -22.73 -5.74
CA ARG A 300 -1.61 -21.35 -5.61
C ARG A 300 -0.94 -21.09 -4.27
N ASP A 301 -1.48 -21.65 -3.19
CA ASP A 301 -0.99 -21.37 -1.83
C ASP A 301 0.33 -22.15 -1.54
N LEU A 302 0.73 -23.06 -2.44
CA LEU A 302 2.00 -23.79 -2.42
C LEU A 302 3.01 -23.32 -3.47
N LEU A 303 2.62 -22.37 -4.33
CA LEU A 303 3.47 -21.90 -5.43
C LEU A 303 4.26 -20.65 -5.03
N PRO A 304 5.52 -20.54 -5.48
CA PRO A 304 6.32 -19.34 -5.33
C PRO A 304 5.87 -18.28 -6.37
N ASN A 305 6.45 -17.09 -6.26
CA ASN A 305 6.52 -16.21 -7.43
C ASN A 305 7.36 -16.86 -8.54
N ASP A 306 7.15 -16.44 -9.79
CA ASP A 306 7.86 -17.04 -10.94
C ASP A 306 9.37 -16.82 -10.92
N LYS A 307 9.85 -15.73 -10.29
CA LYS A 307 11.27 -15.42 -10.14
C LYS A 307 11.60 -14.85 -8.75
N ILE A 308 12.85 -15.06 -8.34
CA ILE A 308 13.46 -14.37 -7.21
C ILE A 308 14.06 -13.06 -7.72
N GLU A 309 13.58 -11.94 -7.17
CA GLU A 309 14.05 -10.60 -7.54
C GLU A 309 15.22 -10.17 -6.65
N ASP A 310 16.11 -9.35 -7.21
CA ASP A 310 17.09 -8.63 -6.41
C ASP A 310 16.40 -7.67 -5.44
N LYS A 311 17.03 -7.45 -4.27
CA LYS A 311 16.50 -6.50 -3.26
C LYS A 311 16.50 -5.05 -3.75
N VAL A 312 17.31 -4.74 -4.76
CA VAL A 312 17.41 -3.44 -5.41
C VAL A 312 17.27 -3.66 -6.91
N ILE A 313 16.29 -3.01 -7.52
CA ILE A 313 16.02 -3.06 -8.96
C ILE A 313 16.30 -1.67 -9.50
N ILE A 314 17.15 -1.59 -10.53
CA ILE A 314 17.51 -0.36 -11.22
C ILE A 314 16.95 -0.45 -12.63
N SER A 315 16.40 0.64 -13.12
CA SER A 315 15.82 0.76 -14.46
C SER A 315 16.28 2.09 -15.04
N HIS A 316 17.09 2.01 -16.09
CA HIS A 316 17.51 3.18 -16.84
C HIS A 316 16.47 3.54 -17.90
N HIS A 317 16.19 4.83 -18.05
CA HIS A 317 15.07 5.31 -18.88
C HIS A 317 15.12 4.80 -20.32
N ASN A 318 16.32 4.78 -20.90
CA ASN A 318 16.57 4.34 -22.29
C ASN A 318 16.38 2.84 -22.54
N GLU A 319 16.26 2.04 -21.48
CA GLU A 319 16.05 0.58 -21.55
C GLU A 319 14.59 0.20 -21.30
N ASN A 320 13.75 1.17 -20.94
CA ASN A 320 12.38 0.92 -20.53
C ASN A 320 11.44 0.70 -21.71
N ASN A 321 10.48 -0.20 -21.52
CA ASN A 321 9.41 -0.41 -22.46
C ASN A 321 8.48 0.80 -22.47
N SER A 322 7.98 1.15 -23.65
CA SER A 322 7.00 2.22 -23.82
C SER A 322 5.86 1.80 -24.76
N TRP A 323 4.67 2.33 -24.53
CA TRP A 323 3.51 2.15 -25.41
C TRP A 323 2.59 3.36 -25.39
N ASP A 324 1.87 3.55 -26.48
CA ASP A 324 0.83 4.58 -26.57
C ASP A 324 -0.51 4.06 -26.03
N PHE A 325 -1.29 4.94 -25.42
CA PHE A 325 -2.60 4.60 -24.89
C PHE A 325 -3.60 5.76 -25.08
N PRO A 326 -4.86 5.46 -25.45
CA PRO A 326 -5.31 4.22 -26.09
C PRO A 326 -4.57 3.94 -27.42
N GLU A 327 -4.58 2.68 -27.88
CA GLU A 327 -3.84 2.24 -29.08
C GLU A 327 -4.28 2.97 -30.37
N ASP A 328 -5.58 3.24 -30.51
CA ASP A 328 -6.16 3.84 -31.73
C ASP A 328 -6.06 5.37 -31.78
N GLU A 329 -5.79 6.02 -30.65
CA GLU A 329 -5.67 7.47 -30.53
C GLU A 329 -4.69 7.77 -29.41
N LYS A 330 -3.45 8.10 -29.78
CA LYS A 330 -2.39 8.42 -28.84
C LYS A 330 -2.81 9.62 -27.98
N ARG A 331 -3.25 9.34 -26.75
CA ARG A 331 -3.56 10.36 -25.74
C ARG A 331 -2.45 10.48 -24.71
N TYR A 332 -1.82 9.35 -24.45
CA TYR A 332 -0.72 9.18 -23.52
C TYR A 332 0.38 8.33 -24.17
N SER A 333 1.62 8.59 -23.82
CA SER A 333 2.73 7.66 -24.01
C SER A 333 3.22 7.22 -22.64
N PHE A 334 3.11 5.95 -22.34
CA PHE A 334 3.57 5.36 -21.09
C PHE A 334 4.99 4.85 -21.27
N THR A 335 5.85 5.14 -20.29
CA THR A 335 7.14 4.47 -20.10
C THR A 335 7.09 3.70 -18.78
N GLU A 336 7.31 2.39 -18.83
CA GLU A 336 7.33 1.54 -17.65
C GLU A 336 8.61 1.78 -16.84
N LEU A 337 8.48 2.13 -15.57
CA LEU A 337 9.62 2.40 -14.69
C LEU A 337 9.97 1.15 -13.86
N ALA A 338 10.87 1.28 -12.89
CA ALA A 338 11.29 0.17 -12.01
C ALA A 338 10.08 -0.48 -11.31
N ASN A 339 9.92 -1.79 -11.51
CA ASN A 339 8.88 -2.62 -10.91
C ASN A 339 9.49 -3.91 -10.34
N SER A 340 8.82 -4.51 -9.35
CA SER A 340 9.20 -5.81 -8.75
C SER A 340 8.02 -6.77 -8.79
N THR A 341 8.25 -8.03 -9.20
CA THR A 341 7.20 -9.07 -9.10
C THR A 341 6.88 -9.45 -7.65
N THR A 342 7.75 -9.12 -6.68
CA THR A 342 7.42 -9.25 -5.25
C THR A 342 6.34 -8.27 -4.79
N LEU A 343 6.06 -7.25 -5.60
CA LEU A 343 5.03 -6.23 -5.38
C LEU A 343 4.15 -6.13 -6.63
N PRO A 344 3.38 -7.17 -6.97
CA PRO A 344 2.70 -7.25 -8.27
C PRO A 344 1.63 -6.17 -8.48
N TYR A 345 1.21 -5.51 -7.40
CA TYR A 345 0.25 -4.39 -7.41
C TYR A 345 0.89 -3.02 -7.18
N SER A 346 2.23 -2.94 -7.25
CA SER A 346 2.97 -1.69 -7.42
C SER A 346 3.24 -1.50 -8.90
N LYS A 347 2.79 -0.39 -9.48
CA LYS A 347 2.99 -0.07 -10.90
C LYS A 347 3.48 1.36 -11.03
N SER A 348 4.68 1.55 -11.54
CA SER A 348 5.31 2.86 -11.74
C SER A 348 5.40 3.19 -13.23
N PHE A 349 5.06 4.43 -13.57
CA PHE A 349 5.07 4.93 -14.94
C PHE A 349 5.55 6.38 -14.99
N GLU A 350 6.26 6.71 -16.06
CA GLU A 350 6.33 8.07 -16.58
C GLU A 350 5.29 8.16 -17.72
N ILE A 351 4.46 9.20 -17.71
CA ILE A 351 3.36 9.36 -18.67
C ILE A 351 3.49 10.70 -19.36
N ASP A 352 3.76 10.67 -20.66
CA ASP A 352 3.65 11.83 -21.53
C ASP A 352 2.19 12.03 -21.94
N VAL A 353 1.57 13.09 -21.44
CA VAL A 353 0.23 13.55 -21.85
C VAL A 353 0.42 14.32 -23.15
N CYS A 354 -0.25 13.91 -24.23
CA CYS A 354 -0.04 14.46 -25.56
C CYS A 354 -1.36 14.73 -26.30
N TYR A 355 -2.40 15.14 -25.56
CA TYR A 355 -3.75 15.29 -26.08
C TYR A 355 -4.49 16.46 -25.45
N ASP A 356 -4.71 17.49 -26.26
CA ASP A 356 -5.30 18.76 -25.84
C ASP A 356 -6.78 18.92 -26.26
N ASP A 357 -7.41 17.85 -26.74
CA ASP A 357 -8.84 17.89 -27.07
C ASP A 357 -9.70 17.84 -25.80
N LYS A 358 -10.75 18.66 -25.78
CA LYS A 358 -11.71 18.80 -24.67
C LYS A 358 -12.77 17.70 -24.64
N LYS A 359 -12.58 16.59 -25.35
CA LYS A 359 -13.49 15.44 -25.28
C LYS A 359 -13.63 14.98 -23.83
N ASP A 360 -14.88 14.95 -23.34
CA ASP A 360 -15.28 14.52 -21.99
C ASP A 360 -15.05 13.01 -21.69
N ILE A 361 -14.16 12.35 -22.44
CA ILE A 361 -13.92 10.91 -22.29
C ILE A 361 -12.96 10.69 -21.11
N LEU A 362 -13.46 10.09 -20.04
CA LEU A 362 -12.66 9.61 -18.92
C LEU A 362 -12.06 8.24 -19.26
N ASP A 363 -10.84 8.25 -19.77
CA ASP A 363 -10.18 7.08 -20.40
C ASP A 363 -9.28 6.28 -19.45
N LEU A 364 -9.11 6.73 -18.20
CA LEU A 364 -8.36 6.02 -17.17
C LEU A 364 -9.27 5.58 -16.01
N ARG A 365 -9.31 4.27 -15.75
CA ARG A 365 -10.01 3.68 -14.59
C ARG A 365 -9.37 2.36 -14.12
N MET A 366 -8.96 2.27 -12.86
CA MET A 366 -8.26 1.10 -12.31
C MET A 366 -8.48 0.96 -10.80
N GLY A 367 -8.32 -0.25 -10.25
CA GLY A 367 -8.58 -0.56 -8.83
C GLY A 367 -7.41 -0.33 -7.88
N LEU A 368 -6.53 0.65 -8.12
CA LEU A 368 -5.34 0.92 -7.30
C LEU A 368 -5.37 2.37 -6.80
N HIS A 369 -4.75 2.61 -5.64
CA HIS A 369 -4.42 3.96 -5.19
C HIS A 369 -3.40 4.56 -6.15
N GLN A 370 -3.48 5.86 -6.43
CA GLN A 370 -2.55 6.50 -7.36
C GLN A 370 -1.95 7.74 -6.73
N TYR A 371 -0.63 7.83 -6.77
CA TYR A 371 0.15 9.04 -6.56
C TYR A 371 0.62 9.55 -7.92
N ILE A 372 0.53 10.85 -8.15
CA ILE A 372 0.88 11.50 -9.40
C ILE A 372 1.64 12.78 -9.07
N TYR A 373 2.68 13.10 -9.84
CA TYR A 373 3.45 14.33 -9.73
C TYR A 373 3.69 14.91 -11.11
N ASN A 374 3.46 16.21 -11.30
CA ASN A 374 3.79 16.87 -12.57
C ASN A 374 5.28 17.22 -12.60
N VAL A 375 6.04 16.44 -13.37
CA VAL A 375 7.50 16.57 -13.53
C VAL A 375 7.88 17.46 -14.72
N SER A 376 6.89 17.99 -15.45
CA SER A 376 7.11 18.91 -16.58
C SER A 376 6.91 20.37 -16.20
N GLU A 377 7.34 21.26 -17.08
CA GLU A 377 7.14 22.71 -16.98
C GLU A 377 5.74 23.16 -17.49
N GLU A 378 4.93 22.22 -17.96
CA GLU A 378 3.63 22.51 -18.57
C GLU A 378 2.47 22.23 -17.61
N ASN A 379 1.40 23.01 -17.75
CA ASN A 379 0.15 22.77 -17.01
C ASN A 379 -0.63 21.62 -17.65
N ILE A 380 -1.15 20.71 -16.82
CA ILE A 380 -1.95 19.56 -17.26
C ILE A 380 -3.34 19.66 -16.64
N SER A 381 -4.41 19.52 -17.42
CA SER A 381 -5.77 19.44 -16.89
C SER A 381 -6.07 18.01 -16.42
N LEU A 382 -6.65 17.88 -15.23
CA LEU A 382 -7.19 16.64 -14.66
C LEU A 382 -8.70 16.76 -14.59
N ASN A 383 -9.41 15.84 -15.25
CA ASN A 383 -10.86 15.72 -15.16
C ASN A 383 -11.24 14.40 -14.51
N TRP A 384 -12.24 14.39 -13.62
CA TRP A 384 -12.69 13.15 -12.99
C TRP A 384 -14.18 13.16 -12.62
N LEU A 385 -14.73 11.96 -12.45
CA LEU A 385 -16.10 11.73 -12.01
C LEU A 385 -16.12 11.06 -10.64
N TYR A 386 -16.80 11.68 -9.66
CA TYR A 386 -16.99 11.08 -8.35
C TYR A 386 -18.34 11.49 -7.74
N GLY A 387 -19.09 10.52 -7.21
CA GLY A 387 -20.41 10.78 -6.60
C GLY A 387 -21.40 11.43 -7.56
N ASN A 388 -21.38 11.04 -8.84
CA ASN A 388 -22.19 11.63 -9.94
C ASN A 388 -21.92 13.13 -10.19
N LYS A 389 -20.79 13.67 -9.73
CA LYS A 389 -20.32 15.02 -10.02
C LYS A 389 -19.03 14.97 -10.82
N GLN A 390 -18.98 15.78 -11.87
CA GLN A 390 -17.78 15.98 -12.68
C GLN A 390 -16.97 17.13 -12.07
N TYR A 391 -15.66 16.94 -12.01
CA TYR A 391 -14.71 17.91 -11.51
C TYR A 391 -13.59 18.11 -12.54
N CYS A 392 -12.97 19.28 -12.50
CA CYS A 392 -11.86 19.65 -13.36
C CYS A 392 -10.90 20.54 -12.56
N GLU A 393 -9.60 20.24 -12.62
CA GLU A 393 -8.54 21.03 -12.00
C GLU A 393 -7.33 21.13 -12.94
N ILE A 394 -6.53 22.18 -12.78
CA ILE A 394 -5.23 22.31 -13.45
C ILE A 394 -4.14 21.87 -12.48
N ILE A 395 -3.27 20.97 -12.94
CA ILE A 395 -2.11 20.46 -12.22
C ILE A 395 -0.87 21.17 -12.76
N ARG A 396 -0.29 22.04 -11.94
CA ARG A 396 0.88 22.86 -12.31
C ARG A 396 2.17 22.07 -12.15
N PRO A 397 3.29 22.53 -12.75
CA PRO A 397 4.61 22.01 -12.44
C PRO A 397 4.84 21.89 -10.94
N GLY A 398 5.29 20.73 -10.47
CA GLY A 398 5.54 20.47 -9.06
C GLY A 398 4.30 20.17 -8.19
N ASP A 399 3.08 20.29 -8.73
CA ASP A 399 1.88 19.84 -8.03
C ASP A 399 1.84 18.30 -7.97
N SER A 400 1.22 17.78 -6.91
CA SER A 400 1.04 16.35 -6.71
C SER A 400 -0.42 16.00 -6.43
N VAL A 401 -0.84 14.82 -6.91
CA VAL A 401 -2.24 14.37 -6.88
C VAL A 401 -2.36 12.94 -6.34
N TYR A 402 -3.27 12.75 -5.39
CA TYR A 402 -3.75 11.44 -4.97
C TYR A 402 -5.12 11.16 -5.58
N ILE A 403 -5.31 9.98 -6.16
CA ILE A 403 -6.59 9.51 -6.72
C ILE A 403 -7.02 8.19 -6.05
N LYS A 404 -8.27 8.13 -5.59
CA LYS A 404 -8.85 6.89 -5.02
C LYS A 404 -8.97 5.77 -6.07
N PRO A 405 -8.93 4.50 -5.64
CA PRO A 405 -9.24 3.37 -6.52
C PRO A 405 -10.58 3.54 -7.26
N PHE A 406 -10.61 3.11 -8.52
CA PHE A 406 -11.74 3.10 -9.46
C PHE A 406 -12.37 4.45 -9.84
N VAL A 407 -11.79 5.58 -9.41
CA VAL A 407 -12.19 6.91 -9.91
C VAL A 407 -11.87 6.99 -11.40
N SER A 408 -12.89 7.27 -12.21
CA SER A 408 -12.71 7.47 -13.65
C SER A 408 -12.18 8.89 -13.86
N HIS A 409 -11.10 9.03 -14.61
CA HIS A 409 -10.43 10.30 -14.84
C HIS A 409 -9.71 10.33 -16.19
N ASN A 410 -9.17 11.49 -16.55
CA ASN A 410 -8.25 11.66 -17.65
C ASN A 410 -7.25 12.79 -17.36
N PHE A 411 -6.18 12.86 -18.16
CA PHE A 411 -5.31 14.03 -18.24
C PHE A 411 -5.34 14.60 -19.65
N ARG A 412 -5.29 15.93 -19.76
CA ARG A 412 -5.30 16.67 -21.03
C ARG A 412 -4.24 17.77 -21.04
N GLY A 413 -3.76 18.08 -22.25
CA GLY A 413 -2.70 19.04 -22.50
C GLY A 413 -1.46 18.37 -23.10
N ASN A 414 -0.31 19.01 -22.92
CA ASN A 414 1.00 18.52 -23.33
C ASN A 414 1.95 18.63 -22.14
N GLY A 415 2.41 17.52 -21.60
CA GLY A 415 3.27 17.52 -20.40
C GLY A 415 3.60 16.12 -19.92
N LYS A 416 4.31 16.01 -18.79
CA LYS A 416 4.83 14.74 -18.27
C LYS A 416 4.48 14.55 -16.81
N LEU A 417 3.95 13.37 -16.49
CA LEU A 417 3.56 12.98 -15.14
C LEU A 417 4.37 11.77 -14.67
N LEU A 418 4.87 11.82 -13.43
CA LEU A 418 5.29 10.62 -12.72
C LEU A 418 4.07 10.01 -12.02
N VAL A 419 3.86 8.70 -12.18
CA VAL A 419 2.73 7.98 -11.57
C VAL A 419 3.21 6.73 -10.84
N LEU A 420 2.80 6.59 -9.58
CA LEU A 420 2.93 5.35 -8.81
C LEU A 420 1.56 4.86 -8.37
N ARG A 421 1.21 3.63 -8.76
CA ARG A 421 -0.03 2.96 -8.39
C ARG A 421 0.24 1.86 -7.37
N LEU A 422 -0.57 1.79 -6.31
CA LEU A 422 -0.42 0.82 -5.23
C LEU A 422 -1.71 0.09 -4.89
N GLY A 423 -1.56 -1.19 -4.55
CA GLY A 423 -2.66 -2.05 -4.13
C GLY A 423 -3.28 -1.77 -2.76
N GLY A 424 -2.53 -1.11 -1.87
CA GLY A 424 -2.92 -0.99 -0.46
C GLY A 424 -3.17 -2.35 0.19
N LYS A 425 -4.06 -2.39 1.18
CA LYS A 425 -4.45 -3.64 1.86
C LYS A 425 -5.48 -4.46 1.08
N VAL A 426 -6.27 -3.83 0.20
CA VAL A 426 -7.44 -4.45 -0.45
C VAL A 426 -7.07 -5.52 -1.48
N VAL A 427 -6.21 -5.23 -2.45
CA VAL A 427 -5.92 -6.18 -3.54
C VAL A 427 -5.13 -7.41 -3.06
N GLY A 428 -5.32 -8.57 -3.67
CA GLY A 428 -4.77 -9.85 -3.18
C GLY A 428 -5.82 -10.65 -2.41
N ASP A 429 -5.50 -11.13 -1.22
CA ASP A 429 -6.39 -12.04 -0.48
C ASP A 429 -7.67 -11.35 0.02
N SER A 430 -7.62 -10.12 0.54
CA SER A 430 -8.82 -9.39 0.97
C SER A 430 -9.82 -9.15 -0.17
N GLN A 431 -9.34 -8.81 -1.37
CA GLN A 431 -10.18 -8.67 -2.57
C GLN A 431 -10.80 -10.01 -2.98
N ARG A 432 -10.07 -11.12 -2.85
CA ARG A 432 -10.57 -12.47 -3.16
C ARG A 432 -11.66 -12.88 -2.17
N GLU A 433 -11.45 -12.64 -0.88
CA GLU A 433 -12.45 -12.87 0.16
C GLU A 433 -13.73 -12.06 -0.12
N LEU A 434 -13.60 -10.76 -0.38
CA LEU A 434 -14.75 -9.91 -0.75
C LEU A 434 -15.48 -10.42 -2.01
N SER A 435 -14.75 -11.03 -2.94
CA SER A 435 -15.34 -11.64 -4.14
C SER A 435 -16.12 -12.91 -3.82
N VAL A 436 -15.68 -13.71 -2.84
CA VAL A 436 -16.41 -14.89 -2.34
C VAL A 436 -17.67 -14.47 -1.57
N ILE A 437 -17.63 -13.37 -0.82
CA ILE A 437 -18.77 -12.80 -0.09
C ILE A 437 -19.92 -12.40 -1.03
N GLY A 438 -19.62 -12.03 -2.29
CA GLY A 438 -20.61 -11.68 -3.30
C GLY A 438 -20.95 -10.19 -3.32
N LYS A 439 -21.24 -9.68 -4.53
CA LYS A 439 -21.45 -8.24 -4.78
C LYS A 439 -22.65 -7.67 -4.02
N GLU A 440 -23.67 -8.49 -3.84
CA GLU A 440 -24.91 -8.19 -3.11
C GLU A 440 -24.66 -7.89 -1.63
N ASN A 441 -23.59 -8.43 -1.04
CA ASN A 441 -23.27 -8.28 0.38
C ASN A 441 -22.19 -7.22 0.65
N VAL A 442 -21.53 -6.70 -0.38
CA VAL A 442 -20.42 -5.72 -0.25
C VAL A 442 -20.81 -4.52 0.61
N LYS A 443 -22.04 -4.01 0.47
CA LYS A 443 -22.49 -2.85 1.24
C LYS A 443 -22.39 -3.10 2.76
N ARG A 444 -22.87 -4.26 3.22
CA ARG A 444 -22.83 -4.62 4.64
C ARG A 444 -21.44 -5.05 5.10
N ALA A 445 -20.65 -5.67 4.21
CA ALA A 445 -19.26 -6.04 4.51
C ALA A 445 -18.37 -4.80 4.74
N VAL A 446 -18.68 -3.67 4.11
CA VAL A 446 -17.93 -2.41 4.26
C VAL A 446 -18.52 -1.54 5.39
N ASP A 447 -19.83 -1.38 5.42
CA ASP A 447 -20.55 -0.55 6.39
C ASP A 447 -21.79 -1.32 6.89
N GLU A 448 -21.67 -2.00 8.04
CA GLU A 448 -22.80 -2.74 8.62
C GLU A 448 -23.93 -1.77 8.98
N SER A 449 -25.17 -2.17 8.66
CA SER A 449 -26.34 -1.29 8.74
C SER A 449 -27.52 -1.90 9.48
N MET A 450 -27.38 -3.12 10.00
CA MET A 450 -28.44 -3.81 10.72
C MET A 450 -27.87 -4.75 11.79
N GLN A 451 -28.67 -5.02 12.81
CA GLN A 451 -28.37 -6.06 13.79
C GLN A 451 -28.34 -7.44 13.12
N TRP A 452 -27.52 -8.36 13.63
CA TRP A 452 -27.35 -9.69 13.03
C TRP A 452 -28.61 -10.57 13.05
N PHE A 453 -29.67 -10.13 13.72
CA PHE A 453 -31.00 -10.74 13.73
C PHE A 453 -32.07 -9.69 14.06
N ASP A 454 -33.34 -9.97 13.71
CA ASP A 454 -34.50 -9.20 14.17
C ASP A 454 -35.14 -9.86 15.40
N PRO A 455 -35.23 -9.20 16.57
CA PRO A 455 -35.88 -9.76 17.75
C PRO A 455 -37.37 -10.02 17.57
N LYS A 456 -38.02 -9.45 16.54
CA LYS A 456 -39.43 -9.72 16.20
C LYS A 456 -39.61 -11.02 15.39
N GLY A 457 -38.52 -11.60 14.88
CA GLY A 457 -38.54 -12.77 14.02
C GLY A 457 -38.86 -12.45 12.55
N HIS A 458 -38.79 -13.47 11.69
CA HIS A 458 -38.96 -13.37 10.23
C HIS A 458 -40.04 -14.33 9.71
N ASN A 459 -41.15 -14.44 10.42
CA ASN A 459 -42.30 -15.27 10.04
C ASN A 459 -43.50 -14.43 9.63
#